data_AF-A0A1X0DNJ6-F1
#
_entry.id   AF-A0A1X0DNJ6-F1
#
_cell.length_a   1.000
_cell.length_b   1.000
_cell.length_c   1.000
_cell.angle_alpha   90.00
_cell.angle_beta   90.00
_cell.angle_gamma   90.00
#
_symmetry.space_group_name_H-M   'P 1'
#
loop_
_entity.id
_entity.type
_entity.pdbx_description
1 polymer ?
#
loop_
_entity_poly.entity_id
_entity_poly.type
_entity_poly.pdbx_seq_one_letter_code
_entity_poly.pdbx_strand_id
1 'polypeptide(L)'
;MSCIETELGPIERSVVVDQEVHRIGYVPEPWNWTPWEHAQGGRFDGRWDDPEGNWRVLYVGDCALACYLEVLAPLRPDPTLAQQLADIATEDENHFPTAKAGELPRTWCEPRRRCSATLSGRFVLPGHHKTLPTLRKRFLQLAKKHGCQDLDAGAIRYASRELTQAISAWIYTCSEPEGELVSGIEYLSRHGDNFTLWSLYERDREHKSPLQITNRTADQSVTPDDPDLVQAMEIHGITWSDD
;
A
#
# COMPACT_ATOMS: atom_id res chain seq x y z
N MET A 1 -13.81 -18.55 -3.88
CA MET A 1 -12.81 -18.15 -4.88
C MET A 1 -13.41 -18.39 -6.25
N SER A 2 -13.65 -17.32 -6.98
CA SER A 2 -14.28 -17.30 -8.30
C SER A 2 -13.44 -16.42 -9.21
N CYS A 3 -13.36 -16.80 -10.47
CA CYS A 3 -12.44 -16.23 -11.44
C CYS A 3 -13.14 -15.21 -12.34
N ILE A 4 -12.41 -14.17 -12.75
CA ILE A 4 -12.78 -13.28 -13.85
C ILE A 4 -12.07 -13.77 -15.12
N GLU A 5 -12.84 -14.08 -16.15
CA GLU A 5 -12.27 -14.44 -17.45
C GLU A 5 -11.88 -13.19 -18.23
N THR A 6 -10.63 -13.15 -18.72
CA THR A 6 -10.13 -12.09 -19.59
C THR A 6 -9.66 -12.69 -20.92
N GLU A 7 -9.47 -11.86 -21.94
CA GLU A 7 -8.93 -12.31 -23.24
C GLU A 7 -7.54 -12.98 -23.12
N LEU A 8 -6.81 -12.70 -22.04
CA LEU A 8 -5.47 -13.24 -21.79
C LEU A 8 -5.51 -14.50 -20.92
N GLY A 9 -6.65 -14.79 -20.30
CA GLY A 9 -6.85 -15.89 -19.38
C GLY A 9 -7.53 -15.48 -18.06
N PRO A 10 -7.69 -16.44 -17.15
CA PRO A 10 -8.35 -16.23 -15.86
C PRO A 10 -7.55 -15.30 -14.93
N ILE A 11 -8.22 -14.47 -14.14
CA ILE A 11 -7.66 -13.84 -12.94
C ILE A 11 -8.51 -14.18 -11.72
N GLU A 12 -7.87 -14.59 -10.64
CA GLU A 12 -8.56 -14.96 -9.41
C GLU A 12 -8.90 -13.72 -8.59
N ARG A 13 -10.03 -13.77 -7.89
CA ARG A 13 -10.42 -12.78 -6.90
C ARG A 13 -10.96 -13.40 -5.62
N SER A 14 -10.85 -12.65 -4.54
CA SER A 14 -11.61 -12.89 -3.31
C SER A 14 -12.96 -12.14 -3.37
N VAL A 15 -13.96 -12.70 -2.66
CA VAL A 15 -15.14 -11.95 -2.22
C VAL A 15 -14.92 -11.75 -0.74
N VAL A 16 -14.75 -10.49 -0.34
CA VAL A 16 -14.61 -10.10 1.04
C VAL A 16 -16.00 -9.66 1.52
N VAL A 17 -16.45 -10.22 2.62
CA VAL A 17 -17.74 -9.89 3.24
C VAL A 17 -17.51 -9.66 4.71
N ASP A 18 -17.88 -8.48 5.17
CA ASP A 18 -17.85 -8.06 6.56
C ASP A 18 -16.51 -8.28 7.28
N GLN A 19 -15.40 -8.10 6.56
CA GLN A 19 -14.05 -8.24 7.11
C GLN A 19 -13.67 -7.01 7.92
N GLU A 20 -13.22 -7.19 9.17
CA GLU A 20 -12.61 -6.09 9.92
C GLU A 20 -11.28 -5.70 9.27
N VAL A 21 -11.10 -4.40 9.02
CA VAL A 21 -9.88 -3.83 8.45
C VAL A 21 -9.45 -2.60 9.21
N HIS A 22 -8.17 -2.29 9.10
CA HIS A 22 -7.52 -1.19 9.78
C HIS A 22 -6.86 -0.23 8.80
N ARG A 23 -6.68 1.01 9.23
CA ARG A 23 -5.98 2.05 8.49
C ARG A 23 -5.28 3.00 9.46
N ILE A 24 -4.08 3.42 9.10
CA ILE A 24 -3.42 4.59 9.68
C ILE A 24 -3.64 5.75 8.71
N GLY A 25 -4.63 6.59 9.02
CA GLY A 25 -5.04 7.72 8.19
C GLY A 25 -4.63 9.06 8.80
N TYR A 26 -4.91 10.14 8.09
CA TYR A 26 -4.69 11.50 8.58
C TYR A 26 -6.00 12.15 9.02
N VAL A 27 -5.94 12.99 10.05
CA VAL A 27 -7.05 13.90 10.39
C VAL A 27 -7.31 14.88 9.23
N PRO A 28 -8.54 15.42 9.11
CA PRO A 28 -9.73 15.12 9.92
C PRO A 28 -10.50 13.88 9.45
N GLU A 29 -10.30 13.43 8.22
CA GLU A 29 -11.16 12.43 7.57
C GLU A 29 -10.33 11.24 7.05
N PRO A 30 -9.90 10.32 7.93
CA PRO A 30 -8.91 9.29 7.59
C PRO A 30 -9.38 8.29 6.52
N TRP A 31 -10.70 8.17 6.33
CA TRP A 31 -11.33 7.28 5.34
C TRP A 31 -11.64 7.96 4.01
N ASN A 32 -11.46 9.28 3.90
CA ASN A 32 -11.63 9.95 2.64
C ASN A 32 -10.50 9.60 1.68
N TRP A 33 -10.82 9.65 0.39
CA TRP A 33 -9.80 9.63 -0.65
C TRP A 33 -8.82 10.77 -0.41
N THR A 34 -7.52 10.50 -0.56
CA THR A 34 -6.50 11.53 -0.44
C THR A 34 -6.81 12.69 -1.39
N PRO A 35 -6.85 13.95 -0.91
CA PRO A 35 -7.03 15.11 -1.76
C PRO A 35 -5.96 15.20 -2.86
N TRP A 36 -6.37 15.59 -4.08
CA TRP A 36 -5.48 15.71 -5.25
C TRP A 36 -4.37 16.76 -5.06
N GLU A 37 -4.53 17.71 -4.14
CA GLU A 37 -3.48 18.68 -3.77
C GLU A 37 -2.22 18.04 -3.19
N HIS A 38 -2.31 16.80 -2.70
CA HIS A 38 -1.16 16.02 -2.23
C HIS A 38 -0.51 15.17 -3.34
N ALA A 39 -1.08 15.16 -4.54
CA ALA A 39 -0.50 14.44 -5.67
C ALA A 39 0.72 15.17 -6.22
N GLN A 40 1.81 14.45 -6.47
CA GLN A 40 3.01 15.01 -7.07
C GLN A 40 2.95 14.84 -8.58
N GLY A 41 3.00 15.96 -9.33
CA GLY A 41 2.82 15.92 -10.79
C GLY A 41 1.48 15.32 -11.22
N GLY A 42 0.45 15.45 -10.37
CA GLY A 42 -0.89 14.89 -10.61
C GLY A 42 -1.03 13.39 -10.31
N ARG A 43 -0.01 12.75 -9.72
CA ARG A 43 0.00 11.30 -9.42
C ARG A 43 0.32 11.03 -7.95
N PHE A 44 -0.22 9.94 -7.43
CA PHE A 44 0.18 9.36 -6.14
C PHE A 44 1.20 8.24 -6.37
N ASP A 45 2.04 7.94 -5.37
CA ASP A 45 3.22 7.08 -5.54
C ASP A 45 3.09 5.68 -4.88
N GLY A 46 1.89 5.32 -4.45
CA GLY A 46 1.56 4.00 -3.91
C GLY A 46 1.75 2.90 -4.95
N ARG A 47 2.03 1.67 -4.48
CA ARG A 47 2.34 0.52 -5.36
C ARG A 47 1.22 0.22 -6.34
N TRP A 48 -0.03 0.37 -5.92
CA TRP A 48 -1.21 0.04 -6.70
C TRP A 48 -1.95 1.29 -7.21
N ASP A 49 -1.33 2.46 -7.14
CA ASP A 49 -1.93 3.72 -7.59
C ASP A 49 -2.04 3.79 -9.12
N ASP A 50 -2.85 4.72 -9.61
CA ASP A 50 -2.97 4.95 -11.03
C ASP A 50 -1.66 5.51 -11.59
N PRO A 51 -0.99 4.82 -12.53
CA PRO A 51 0.17 5.39 -13.18
C PRO A 51 -0.18 6.69 -13.89
N GLU A 52 -1.42 6.94 -14.30
CA GLU A 52 -1.81 8.14 -15.06
C GLU A 52 -2.48 9.25 -14.23
N GLY A 53 -2.78 9.02 -12.94
CA GLY A 53 -3.34 10.04 -12.05
C GLY A 53 -4.83 10.38 -12.29
N ASN A 54 -5.62 9.44 -12.78
CA ASN A 54 -7.06 9.58 -13.04
C ASN A 54 -7.94 9.05 -11.91
N TRP A 55 -7.46 8.14 -11.06
CA TRP A 55 -8.22 7.59 -9.94
C TRP A 55 -7.34 7.44 -8.72
N ARG A 56 -7.97 7.49 -7.55
CA ARG A 56 -7.30 7.34 -6.25
C ARG A 56 -7.39 5.92 -5.75
N VAL A 57 -6.52 5.63 -4.78
CA VAL A 57 -6.49 4.36 -4.07
C VAL A 57 -6.49 4.61 -2.57
N LEU A 58 -7.21 3.77 -1.85
CA LEU A 58 -7.19 3.75 -0.40
C LEU A 58 -6.67 2.40 0.08
N TYR A 59 -5.69 2.44 0.98
CA TYR A 59 -5.00 1.26 1.49
C TYR A 59 -5.50 0.92 2.90
N VAL A 60 -5.75 -0.37 3.13
CA VAL A 60 -6.14 -0.94 4.43
C VAL A 60 -5.40 -2.25 4.67
N GLY A 61 -5.29 -2.66 5.93
CA GLY A 61 -4.74 -3.95 6.34
C GLY A 61 -5.68 -4.73 7.23
N ASP A 62 -5.41 -6.02 7.40
CA ASP A 62 -6.17 -6.94 8.25
C ASP A 62 -5.97 -6.68 9.75
N CYS A 63 -4.91 -5.98 10.12
CA CYS A 63 -4.62 -5.54 11.47
C CYS A 63 -3.90 -4.18 11.47
N ALA A 64 -3.91 -3.49 12.62
CA ALA A 64 -3.22 -2.20 12.76
C ALA A 64 -1.69 -2.35 12.63
N LEU A 65 -1.12 -3.43 13.16
CA LEU A 65 0.31 -3.75 13.00
C LEU A 65 0.73 -3.79 11.52
N ALA A 66 -0.01 -4.49 10.67
CA ALA A 66 0.27 -4.55 9.22
C ALA A 66 0.28 -3.15 8.58
N CYS A 67 -0.65 -2.28 9.00
CA CYS A 67 -0.71 -0.91 8.51
C CYS A 67 0.49 -0.09 8.96
N TYR A 68 0.89 -0.18 10.24
CA TYR A 68 2.09 0.51 10.73
C TYR A 68 3.35 0.02 10.04
N LEU A 69 3.48 -1.29 9.78
CA LEU A 69 4.63 -1.82 9.05
C LEU A 69 4.76 -1.20 7.65
N GLU A 70 3.68 -1.03 6.90
CA GLU A 70 3.76 -0.38 5.58
C GLU A 70 4.03 1.13 5.68
N VAL A 71 3.40 1.85 6.62
CA VAL A 71 3.59 3.30 6.76
C VAL A 71 5.00 3.66 7.22
N LEU A 72 5.60 2.83 8.10
CA LEU A 72 6.95 3.04 8.61
C LEU A 72 8.05 2.45 7.70
N ALA A 73 7.70 1.63 6.70
CA ALA A 73 8.68 1.00 5.82
C ALA A 73 9.71 1.94 5.17
N PRO A 74 9.36 3.19 4.78
CA PRO A 74 10.33 4.15 4.23
C PRO A 74 11.34 4.69 5.26
N LEU A 75 11.06 4.55 6.56
CA LEU A 75 11.88 5.07 7.65
C LEU A 75 12.86 4.04 8.22
N ARG A 76 12.81 2.80 7.71
CA ARG A 76 13.74 1.74 8.09
C ARG A 76 15.19 2.19 7.86
N PRO A 77 16.12 1.90 8.79
CA PRO A 77 17.53 2.05 8.51
C PRO A 77 17.90 1.28 7.24
N ASP A 78 18.52 1.96 6.28
CA ASP A 78 19.15 1.32 5.13
C ASP A 78 20.66 1.27 5.37
N PRO A 79 21.25 0.09 5.67
CA PRO A 79 22.68 -0.06 5.90
C PRO A 79 23.52 0.41 4.70
N THR A 80 22.99 0.30 3.49
CA THR A 80 23.67 0.73 2.26
C THR A 80 23.73 2.24 2.18
N LEU A 81 22.62 2.92 2.49
CA LEU A 81 22.55 4.38 2.54
C LEU A 81 23.40 4.93 3.70
N ALA A 82 23.36 4.26 4.86
CA ALA A 82 24.19 4.63 6.01
C ALA A 82 25.69 4.51 5.70
N GLN A 83 26.11 3.43 5.01
CA GLN A 83 27.49 3.27 4.57
C GLN A 83 27.88 4.31 3.51
N GLN A 84 27.02 4.57 2.53
CA GLN A 84 27.25 5.60 1.50
C GLN A 84 27.36 7.01 2.09
N LEU A 85 26.56 7.33 3.11
CA LEU A 85 26.66 8.62 3.82
C LEU A 85 27.92 8.71 4.68
N ALA A 86 28.31 7.63 5.35
CA ALA A 86 29.56 7.57 6.11
C ALA A 86 30.80 7.74 5.21
N ASP A 87 30.74 7.24 3.98
CA ASP A 87 31.81 7.39 2.98
C ASP A 87 31.89 8.82 2.39
N ILE A 88 30.85 9.65 2.60
CA ILE A 88 30.74 11.04 2.08
C ILE A 88 30.99 12.10 3.18
N ALA A 89 31.09 11.71 4.46
CA ALA A 89 31.24 12.64 5.57
C ALA A 89 32.53 13.51 5.44
N THR A 90 32.34 14.78 5.05
CA THR A 90 33.33 15.86 5.18
C THR A 90 33.04 16.66 6.45
N GLU A 91 34.06 17.32 7.00
CA GLU A 91 34.09 18.00 8.32
C GLU A 91 33.06 19.15 8.54
N ASP A 92 32.03 19.32 7.71
CA ASP A 92 31.10 20.45 7.71
C ASP A 92 29.61 19.99 7.75
N GLU A 93 29.28 19.11 8.69
CA GLU A 93 27.94 18.48 8.91
C GLU A 93 26.81 19.46 9.34
N ASN A 94 27.07 20.77 9.44
CA ASN A 94 26.20 21.68 10.21
C ASN A 94 25.09 22.42 9.44
N HIS A 95 24.84 22.16 8.15
CA HIS A 95 23.92 23.01 7.38
C HIS A 95 22.56 22.42 6.97
N PHE A 96 22.34 21.11 7.05
CA PHE A 96 21.01 20.52 6.76
C PHE A 96 20.78 19.26 7.62
N PRO A 97 19.94 19.31 8.68
CA PRO A 97 19.63 18.12 9.45
C PRO A 97 18.85 17.16 8.57
N THR A 98 19.56 16.18 8.02
CA THR A 98 18.94 15.01 7.42
C THR A 98 18.55 14.14 8.61
N ALA A 99 17.25 14.00 8.90
CA ALA A 99 16.79 13.13 9.98
C ALA A 99 17.48 11.77 9.84
N LYS A 100 18.13 11.29 10.90
CA LYS A 100 18.89 10.04 10.84
C LYS A 100 17.94 8.91 10.48
N ALA A 101 18.33 8.08 9.51
CA ALA A 101 17.55 6.91 9.14
C ALA A 101 17.34 6.02 10.38
N GLY A 102 16.11 5.55 10.60
CA GLY A 102 15.75 4.82 11.82
C GLY A 102 15.28 5.67 12.99
N GLU A 103 15.18 6.99 12.87
CA GLU A 103 14.62 7.84 13.93
C GLU A 103 13.25 8.41 13.54
N LEU A 104 12.32 8.44 14.50
CA LEU A 104 10.96 8.95 14.34
C LEU A 104 10.67 10.04 15.39
N PRO A 105 10.32 11.27 15.01
CA PRO A 105 9.89 12.27 15.99
C PRO A 105 8.52 11.93 16.55
N ARG A 106 8.29 12.22 17.84
CA ARG A 106 6.99 11.96 18.49
C ARG A 106 5.84 12.73 17.84
N THR A 107 6.14 13.90 17.27
CA THR A 107 5.19 14.72 16.49
C THR A 107 4.66 14.01 15.25
N TRP A 108 5.31 12.93 14.79
CA TRP A 108 4.79 12.07 13.72
C TRP A 108 3.42 11.46 14.07
N CYS A 109 3.13 11.23 15.35
CA CYS A 109 1.84 10.70 15.79
C CYS A 109 0.70 11.71 15.64
N GLU A 110 0.98 13.01 15.80
CA GLU A 110 -0.03 14.07 15.95
C GLU A 110 -1.09 14.13 14.83
N PRO A 111 -0.72 14.10 13.53
CA PRO A 111 -1.71 14.22 12.47
C PRO A 111 -2.37 12.88 12.11
N ARG A 112 -1.99 11.77 12.78
CA ARG A 112 -2.39 10.41 12.40
C ARG A 112 -3.47 9.85 13.31
N ARG A 113 -4.32 9.02 12.70
CA ARG A 113 -5.41 8.32 13.36
C ARG A 113 -5.32 6.84 13.04
N ARG A 114 -5.46 6.02 14.08
CA ARG A 114 -5.69 4.58 13.97
C ARG A 114 -7.19 4.35 13.84
N CYS A 115 -7.59 3.71 12.75
CA CYS A 115 -8.98 3.50 12.41
C CYS A 115 -9.25 2.03 12.15
N SER A 116 -10.48 1.58 12.46
CA SER A 116 -11.01 0.31 11.97
C SER A 116 -12.39 0.49 11.36
N ALA A 117 -12.74 -0.44 10.47
CA ALA A 117 -13.98 -0.44 9.73
C ALA A 117 -14.28 -1.86 9.21
N THR A 118 -15.42 -2.00 8.55
CA THR A 118 -15.81 -3.22 7.85
C THR A 118 -15.57 -3.07 6.35
N LEU A 119 -14.91 -4.05 5.74
CA LEU A 119 -14.64 -4.16 4.31
C LEU A 119 -15.55 -5.21 3.67
N SER A 120 -16.24 -4.81 2.61
CA SER A 120 -16.99 -5.71 1.72
C SER A 120 -16.74 -5.36 0.26
N GLY A 121 -16.41 -6.34 -0.58
CA GLY A 121 -16.10 -6.09 -1.99
C GLY A 121 -15.45 -7.27 -2.71
N ARG A 122 -14.97 -7.02 -3.93
CA ARG A 122 -14.30 -8.02 -4.78
C ARG A 122 -12.89 -7.56 -5.12
N PHE A 123 -11.90 -8.37 -4.78
CA PHE A 123 -10.50 -7.97 -4.87
C PHE A 123 -9.71 -8.99 -5.68
N VAL A 124 -9.04 -8.53 -6.74
CA VAL A 124 -8.18 -9.41 -7.55
C VAL A 124 -6.97 -9.80 -6.73
N LEU A 125 -6.47 -11.03 -6.96
CA LEU A 125 -5.30 -11.62 -6.30
C LEU A 125 -4.14 -11.74 -7.32
N PRO A 126 -3.27 -10.73 -7.49
CA PRO A 126 -2.22 -10.73 -8.51
C PRO A 126 -1.21 -11.86 -8.34
N GLY A 127 -0.89 -12.22 -7.09
CA GLY A 127 0.05 -13.29 -6.76
C GLY A 127 -0.54 -14.71 -6.84
N HIS A 128 -1.83 -14.86 -7.14
CA HIS A 128 -2.47 -16.18 -7.15
C HIS A 128 -2.01 -17.01 -8.36
N HIS A 129 -1.84 -18.33 -8.16
CA HIS A 129 -1.30 -19.25 -9.19
C HIS A 129 -2.13 -19.30 -10.50
N LYS A 130 -3.42 -18.94 -10.45
CA LYS A 130 -4.26 -18.78 -11.65
C LYS A 130 -4.14 -17.41 -12.32
N THR A 131 -3.86 -16.37 -11.54
CA THR A 131 -3.69 -14.99 -12.04
C THR A 131 -2.31 -14.79 -12.68
N LEU A 132 -1.27 -15.39 -12.10
CA LEU A 132 0.12 -15.23 -12.54
C LEU A 132 0.34 -15.57 -14.02
N PRO A 133 -0.16 -16.69 -14.59
CA PRO A 133 -0.02 -16.97 -16.02
C PRO A 133 -0.62 -15.88 -16.92
N THR A 134 -1.76 -15.32 -16.52
CA THR A 134 -2.45 -14.25 -17.25
C THR A 134 -1.65 -12.94 -17.19
N LEU A 135 -1.21 -12.54 -15.99
CA LEU A 135 -0.34 -11.38 -15.83
C LEU A 135 0.97 -11.56 -16.60
N ARG A 136 1.56 -12.76 -16.56
CA ARG A 136 2.82 -13.05 -17.23
C ARG A 136 2.70 -12.87 -18.75
N LYS A 137 1.63 -13.33 -19.38
CA LYS A 137 1.38 -13.09 -20.82
C LYS A 137 1.37 -11.60 -21.15
N ARG A 138 0.79 -10.77 -20.29
CA ARG A 138 0.65 -9.32 -20.52
C ARG A 138 1.90 -8.51 -20.18
N PHE A 139 2.52 -8.80 -19.04
CA PHE A 139 3.46 -7.90 -18.38
C PHE A 139 4.89 -8.44 -18.28
N LEU A 140 5.20 -9.64 -18.79
CA LEU A 140 6.55 -10.21 -18.69
C LEU A 140 7.64 -9.27 -19.24
N GLN A 141 7.39 -8.59 -20.36
CA GLN A 141 8.39 -7.68 -20.93
C GLN A 141 8.61 -6.44 -20.05
N LEU A 142 7.55 -5.91 -19.44
CA LEU A 142 7.65 -4.83 -18.47
C LEU A 142 8.39 -5.31 -17.22
N ALA A 143 8.06 -6.49 -16.71
CA ALA A 143 8.75 -7.08 -15.56
C ALA A 143 10.26 -7.22 -15.81
N LYS A 144 10.66 -7.70 -16.99
CA LYS A 144 12.07 -7.78 -17.40
C LYS A 144 12.75 -6.42 -17.48
N LYS A 145 12.07 -5.39 -18.02
CA LYS A 145 12.58 -4.02 -18.05
C LYS A 145 12.86 -3.47 -16.65
N HIS A 146 12.07 -3.90 -15.66
CA HIS A 146 12.24 -3.54 -14.25
C HIS A 146 13.07 -4.56 -13.45
N GLY A 147 13.88 -5.39 -14.12
CA GLY A 147 14.87 -6.26 -13.47
C GLY A 147 14.36 -7.60 -12.96
N CYS A 148 13.09 -7.95 -13.19
CA CYS A 148 12.56 -9.27 -12.83
C CYS A 148 12.97 -10.31 -13.88
N GLN A 149 13.42 -11.49 -13.46
CA GLN A 149 13.75 -12.59 -14.39
C GLN A 149 12.50 -13.19 -15.04
N ASP A 150 11.44 -13.33 -14.26
CA ASP A 150 10.10 -13.74 -14.69
C ASP A 150 9.03 -12.95 -13.89
N LEU A 151 7.75 -13.13 -14.23
CA LEU A 151 6.62 -12.59 -13.47
C LEU A 151 5.95 -13.71 -12.66
N ASP A 152 6.44 -13.91 -11.45
CA ASP A 152 5.93 -14.87 -10.46
C ASP A 152 5.43 -14.16 -9.18
N ALA A 153 5.06 -14.93 -8.16
CA ALA A 153 4.58 -14.37 -6.88
C ALA A 153 5.63 -13.48 -6.19
N GLY A 154 6.92 -13.84 -6.29
CA GLY A 154 8.02 -13.04 -5.75
C GLY A 154 8.17 -11.72 -6.49
N ALA A 155 8.08 -11.75 -7.82
CA ALA A 155 8.07 -10.56 -8.66
C ALA A 155 6.91 -9.63 -8.29
N ILE A 156 5.69 -10.14 -8.08
CA ILE A 156 4.57 -9.31 -7.61
C ILE A 156 4.86 -8.67 -6.25
N ARG A 157 5.52 -9.37 -5.33
CA ARG A 157 5.81 -8.87 -3.97
C ARG A 157 6.90 -7.78 -3.97
N TYR A 158 7.94 -7.92 -4.77
CA TYR A 158 9.11 -7.03 -4.81
C TYR A 158 9.18 -6.14 -6.06
N ALA A 159 8.13 -6.15 -6.89
CA ALA A 159 8.03 -5.34 -8.09
C ALA A 159 8.26 -3.86 -7.80
N SER A 160 8.95 -3.21 -8.76
CA SER A 160 8.98 -1.75 -8.89
C SER A 160 7.56 -1.17 -8.93
N ARG A 161 7.40 0.08 -8.47
CA ARG A 161 6.10 0.78 -8.47
C ARG A 161 5.49 0.83 -9.87
N GLU A 162 6.29 1.06 -10.89
CA GLU A 162 5.83 1.16 -12.29
C GLU A 162 5.17 -0.14 -12.76
N LEU A 163 5.73 -1.29 -12.41
CA LEU A 163 5.16 -2.61 -12.73
C LEU A 163 3.84 -2.84 -11.98
N THR A 164 3.79 -2.59 -10.68
CA THR A 164 2.56 -2.80 -9.90
C THR A 164 1.46 -1.82 -10.29
N GLN A 165 1.78 -0.56 -10.57
CA GLN A 165 0.85 0.44 -11.06
C GLN A 165 0.31 0.08 -12.45
N ALA A 166 1.15 -0.41 -13.37
CA ALA A 166 0.70 -0.89 -14.69
C ALA A 166 -0.23 -2.11 -14.58
N ILE A 167 0.07 -3.05 -13.68
CA ILE A 167 -0.82 -4.18 -13.36
C ILE A 167 -2.14 -3.66 -12.77
N SER A 168 -2.06 -2.71 -11.83
CA SER A 168 -3.21 -2.07 -11.18
C SER A 168 -4.15 -1.42 -12.20
N ALA A 169 -3.61 -0.61 -13.10
CA ALA A 169 -4.37 0.07 -14.15
C ALA A 169 -5.10 -0.91 -15.08
N TRP A 170 -4.50 -2.05 -15.38
CA TRP A 170 -5.19 -3.09 -16.14
C TRP A 170 -6.28 -3.76 -15.32
N ILE A 171 -6.00 -4.15 -14.07
CA ILE A 171 -7.00 -4.73 -13.16
C ILE A 171 -8.17 -3.78 -12.94
N TYR A 172 -7.92 -2.47 -12.88
CA TYR A 172 -8.94 -1.44 -12.80
C TYR A 172 -9.94 -1.54 -13.97
N THR A 173 -9.53 -2.00 -15.15
CA THR A 173 -10.45 -2.19 -16.29
C THR A 173 -11.23 -3.51 -16.25
N CYS A 174 -10.88 -4.45 -15.37
CA CYS A 174 -11.52 -5.76 -15.30
C CYS A 174 -12.91 -5.68 -14.64
N SER A 175 -13.85 -6.44 -15.21
CA SER A 175 -15.22 -6.61 -14.71
C SER A 175 -15.61 -8.07 -14.65
N GLU A 176 -16.58 -8.40 -13.81
CA GLU A 176 -17.29 -9.67 -13.80
C GLU A 176 -18.03 -9.94 -15.13
N PRO A 177 -18.44 -11.19 -15.39
CA PRO A 177 -19.36 -11.51 -16.49
C PRO A 177 -20.65 -10.68 -16.45
N GLU A 178 -21.15 -10.35 -15.26
CA GLU A 178 -22.34 -9.51 -15.05
C GLU A 178 -22.06 -8.00 -15.25
N GLY A 179 -20.81 -7.62 -15.55
CA GLY A 179 -20.39 -6.24 -15.85
C GLY A 179 -19.94 -5.44 -14.63
N GLU A 180 -20.03 -6.00 -13.42
CA GLU A 180 -19.57 -5.31 -12.20
C GLU A 180 -18.05 -5.19 -12.17
N LEU A 181 -17.53 -3.97 -11.99
CA LEU A 181 -16.09 -3.73 -11.86
C LEU A 181 -15.55 -4.26 -10.52
N VAL A 182 -14.29 -4.69 -10.51
CA VAL A 182 -13.61 -5.09 -9.27
C VAL A 182 -13.42 -3.89 -8.34
N SER A 183 -13.47 -4.13 -7.03
CA SER A 183 -13.32 -3.12 -6.00
C SER A 183 -11.87 -2.71 -5.77
N GLY A 184 -10.91 -3.58 -6.10
CA GLY A 184 -9.51 -3.34 -5.80
C GLY A 184 -8.62 -4.58 -5.95
N ILE A 185 -7.51 -4.57 -5.23
CA ILE A 185 -6.53 -5.65 -5.15
C ILE A 185 -6.38 -6.10 -3.70
N GLU A 186 -6.30 -7.41 -3.49
CA GLU A 186 -5.89 -8.05 -2.25
C GLU A 186 -4.49 -8.63 -2.46
N TYR A 187 -3.60 -8.38 -1.51
CA TYR A 187 -2.21 -8.79 -1.60
C TYR A 187 -1.60 -9.01 -0.22
N LEU A 188 -0.60 -9.89 -0.16
CA LEU A 188 0.19 -10.09 1.05
C LEU A 188 1.20 -8.95 1.21
N SER A 189 1.38 -8.48 2.44
CA SER A 189 2.44 -7.52 2.76
C SER A 189 3.81 -8.11 2.40
N ARG A 190 4.72 -7.24 1.96
CA ARG A 190 6.15 -7.61 1.80
C ARG A 190 6.90 -7.72 3.12
N HIS A 191 6.28 -7.29 4.22
CA HIS A 191 6.85 -7.30 5.58
C HIS A 191 6.41 -8.53 6.40
N GLY A 192 5.57 -9.40 5.84
CA GLY A 192 5.19 -10.65 6.46
C GLY A 192 4.06 -11.35 5.70
N ASP A 193 4.21 -12.65 5.48
CA ASP A 193 3.27 -13.47 4.70
C ASP A 193 1.92 -13.69 5.43
N ASN A 194 1.87 -13.35 6.72
CA ASN A 194 0.68 -13.47 7.55
C ASN A 194 -0.17 -12.19 7.56
N PHE A 195 0.23 -11.14 6.83
CA PHE A 195 -0.50 -9.88 6.76
C PHE A 195 -1.14 -9.70 5.40
N THR A 196 -2.47 -9.60 5.40
CA THR A 196 -3.28 -9.32 4.21
C THR A 196 -3.57 -7.83 4.14
N LEU A 197 -3.37 -7.26 2.96
CA LEU A 197 -3.61 -5.86 2.66
C LEU A 197 -4.56 -5.74 1.48
N TRP A 198 -5.30 -4.64 1.44
CA TRP A 198 -6.16 -4.29 0.32
C TRP A 198 -5.87 -2.88 -0.16
N SER A 199 -5.96 -2.71 -1.47
CA SER A 199 -5.96 -1.41 -2.13
C SER A 199 -7.28 -1.23 -2.86
N LEU A 200 -8.10 -0.29 -2.38
CA LEU A 200 -9.45 -0.01 -2.85
C LEU A 200 -9.39 1.07 -3.93
N TYR A 201 -10.06 0.83 -5.05
CA TYR A 201 -10.14 1.78 -6.15
C TYR A 201 -11.24 2.82 -5.96
N GLU A 202 -10.94 4.07 -6.32
CA GLU A 202 -11.96 5.09 -6.53
C GLU A 202 -12.74 4.80 -7.80
N ARG A 203 -13.88 4.11 -7.66
CA ARG A 203 -14.81 3.82 -8.76
C ARG A 203 -15.86 4.90 -8.99
N ASP A 204 -16.15 5.66 -7.94
CA ASP A 204 -17.16 6.70 -7.94
C ASP A 204 -16.56 7.99 -7.36
N ARG A 205 -16.52 9.03 -8.21
CA ARG A 205 -15.96 10.34 -7.87
C ARG A 205 -16.92 11.22 -7.08
N GLU A 206 -18.19 10.86 -7.01
CA GLU A 206 -19.20 11.60 -6.24
C GLU A 206 -19.06 11.33 -4.74
N HIS A 207 -18.52 10.17 -4.38
CA HIS A 207 -18.30 9.77 -2.99
C HIS A 207 -16.92 10.19 -2.50
N LYS A 208 -16.88 10.82 -1.32
CA LYS A 208 -15.62 11.28 -0.68
C LYS A 208 -14.75 10.14 -0.14
N SER A 209 -15.30 8.94 -0.01
CA SER A 209 -14.65 7.75 0.56
C SER A 209 -15.15 6.47 -0.13
N PRO A 210 -14.41 5.34 -0.03
CA PRO A 210 -14.82 4.09 -0.65
C PRO A 210 -16.15 3.56 -0.09
N LEU A 211 -17.06 3.17 -0.98
CA LEU A 211 -18.34 2.54 -0.62
C LEU A 211 -18.15 1.16 0.03
N GLN A 212 -17.02 0.52 -0.22
CA GLN A 212 -16.65 -0.78 0.34
C GLN A 212 -16.30 -0.72 1.83
N ILE A 213 -16.15 0.49 2.39
CA ILE A 213 -15.80 0.72 3.80
C ILE A 213 -17.04 1.22 4.55
N THR A 214 -17.59 0.33 5.37
CA THR A 214 -18.77 0.57 6.22
C THR A 214 -18.41 0.42 7.71
N ASN A 215 -19.36 0.69 8.62
CA ASN A 215 -19.20 0.50 10.07
C ASN A 215 -17.89 1.06 10.66
N ARG A 216 -17.51 2.27 10.22
CA ARG A 216 -16.29 2.95 10.68
C ARG A 216 -16.39 3.18 12.18
N THR A 217 -15.44 2.66 12.95
CA THR A 217 -15.38 2.93 14.39
C THR A 217 -14.82 4.33 14.64
N ALA A 218 -14.99 4.84 15.86
CA ALA A 218 -14.33 6.07 16.29
C ALA A 218 -12.82 5.95 16.06
N ASP A 219 -12.25 6.95 15.41
CA ASP A 219 -10.83 7.01 15.09
C ASP A 219 -10.04 7.41 16.34
N GLN A 220 -9.02 6.63 16.67
CA GLN A 220 -8.18 6.89 17.84
C GLN A 220 -6.96 7.70 17.40
N SER A 221 -6.57 8.71 18.18
CA SER A 221 -5.26 9.35 17.99
C SER A 221 -4.19 8.28 18.09
N VAL A 222 -3.25 8.30 17.15
CA VAL A 222 -2.01 7.55 17.32
C VAL A 222 -1.23 8.19 18.46
N THR A 223 -0.78 7.39 19.41
CA THR A 223 0.05 7.86 20.54
C THR A 223 1.40 7.13 20.52
N PRO A 224 2.47 7.71 21.08
CA PRO A 224 3.80 7.08 21.09
C PRO A 224 3.87 5.74 21.85
N ASP A 225 2.87 5.44 22.67
CA ASP A 225 2.71 4.20 23.44
C ASP A 225 1.72 3.21 22.82
N ASP A 226 1.21 3.48 21.61
CA ASP A 226 0.38 2.53 20.86
C ASP A 226 1.16 1.20 20.67
N PRO A 227 0.66 0.07 21.18
CA PRO A 227 1.40 -1.18 21.19
C PRO A 227 1.72 -1.69 19.78
N ASP A 228 0.82 -1.50 18.80
CA ASP A 228 1.06 -1.93 17.42
C ASP A 228 2.11 -1.03 16.74
N LEU A 229 2.15 0.27 17.09
CA LEU A 229 3.17 1.20 16.62
C LEU A 229 4.54 0.84 17.19
N VAL A 230 4.63 0.62 18.51
CA VAL A 230 5.87 0.25 19.19
C VAL A 230 6.41 -1.06 18.62
N GLN A 231 5.55 -2.06 18.41
CA GLN A 231 5.95 -3.32 17.80
C GLN A 231 6.43 -3.14 16.35
N ALA A 232 5.74 -2.32 15.54
CA ALA A 232 6.17 -2.04 14.17
C ALA A 232 7.54 -1.32 14.13
N MET A 233 7.76 -0.38 15.05
CA MET A 233 9.05 0.30 15.21
C MET A 233 10.16 -0.68 15.58
N GLU A 234 9.92 -1.59 16.53
CA GLU A 234 10.87 -2.64 16.90
C GLU A 234 11.24 -3.54 15.70
N ILE A 235 10.24 -4.03 14.95
CA ILE A 235 10.46 -4.87 13.76
C ILE A 235 11.31 -4.15 12.72
N HIS A 236 11.10 -2.84 12.56
CA HIS A 236 11.79 -2.01 11.57
C HIS A 236 13.11 -1.41 12.06
N GLY A 237 13.49 -1.64 13.32
CA GLY A 237 14.67 -1.02 13.93
C GLY A 237 14.58 0.50 14.01
N ILE A 238 13.37 1.04 14.23
CA ILE A 238 13.12 2.48 14.37
C ILE A 238 13.05 2.84 15.85
N THR A 239 13.71 3.92 16.24
CA THR A 239 13.64 4.51 17.58
C THR A 239 12.99 5.88 17.55
N TRP A 240 12.52 6.36 18.71
CA TRP A 240 12.14 7.76 18.82
C TRP A 240 13.39 8.64 18.69
N SER A 241 13.30 9.76 17.96
CA SER A 241 14.34 10.79 18.01
C SER A 241 14.30 11.48 19.37
N ASP A 242 15.47 11.84 19.90
CA ASP A 242 15.54 12.81 20.99
C ASP A 242 15.10 14.18 20.44
N ASP A 243 14.24 14.90 21.17
CA ASP A 243 13.72 16.22 20.77
C ASP A 243 14.84 17.29 20.67
#